data_AF-A0A3M2STD5-F1
#
_entry.id   AF-A0A3M2STD5-F1
#
_cell.length_a   1.000
_cell.length_b   1.000
_cell.length_c   1.000
_cell.angle_alpha   90.00
_cell.angle_beta   90.00
_cell.angle_gamma   90.00
#
_symmetry.space_group_name_H-M   'P 1'
#
loop_
_entity.id
_entity.type
_entity.pdbx_description
1 polymer ?
#
loop_
_entity_poly.entity_id
_entity_poly.type
_entity_poly.pdbx_seq_one_letter_code
_entity_poly.pdbx_strand_id
1 'polypeptide(L)'
;MPSTKILTFYRKQPFDLEARYAKPDLLPGKINPWIGRFSVKGVKADEKDDFMVCKLKARLNLHGILNLESGYYVEDVEVEEPEQEAKKDGDAMETDQPNGSAEPAKPKMRKVKKQVRKGELQLVSGTSSMDEAAKTQMGELENAMYMEDKLVTDTEDKKNELEA
;
A
#
# COMPACT_ATOMS: atom_id res chain seq x y z
N MET A 1 -12.37 -6.87 13.76
CA MET A 1 -11.04 -6.39 14.21
C MET A 1 -10.27 -5.90 13.00
N PRO A 2 -9.70 -4.68 13.04
CA PRO A 2 -8.88 -4.18 11.95
C PRO A 2 -7.55 -4.95 11.87
N SER A 3 -7.10 -5.29 10.67
CA SER A 3 -5.89 -6.10 10.45
C SER A 3 -5.17 -5.63 9.19
N THR A 4 -3.86 -5.52 9.25
CA THR A 4 -3.03 -5.09 8.12
C THR A 4 -2.03 -6.19 7.79
N LYS A 5 -1.94 -6.57 6.52
CA LYS A 5 -0.96 -7.53 6.01
C LYS A 5 -0.24 -6.94 4.81
N ILE A 6 1.09 -7.03 4.84
CA ILE A 6 1.94 -6.67 3.70
C ILE A 6 2.17 -7.94 2.89
N LEU A 7 1.82 -7.88 1.61
CA LEU A 7 1.98 -8.96 0.64
C LEU A 7 3.11 -8.57 -0.31
N THR A 8 4.07 -9.48 -0.54
CA THR A 8 5.18 -9.25 -1.46
C THR A 8 4.99 -10.13 -2.70
N PHE A 9 5.04 -9.51 -3.87
CA PHE A 9 4.90 -10.17 -5.17
C PHE A 9 6.11 -9.89 -6.04
N TYR A 10 6.54 -10.89 -6.80
CA TYR A 10 7.60 -10.80 -7.79
C TYR A 10 6.95 -10.87 -9.17
N ARG A 11 6.85 -9.75 -9.87
CA ARG A 11 6.09 -9.65 -11.14
C ARG A 11 6.85 -8.81 -12.16
N LYS A 12 6.69 -9.17 -13.44
CA LYS A 12 7.24 -8.42 -14.58
C LYS A 12 6.20 -7.56 -15.31
N GLN A 13 4.93 -7.82 -15.07
CA GLN A 13 3.79 -7.21 -15.77
C GLN A 13 2.69 -6.83 -14.77
N PRO A 14 1.79 -5.89 -15.15
CA PRO A 14 0.58 -5.60 -14.38
C PRO A 14 -0.21 -6.87 -14.08
N PHE A 15 -0.81 -6.92 -12.90
CA PHE A 15 -1.52 -8.11 -12.45
C PHE A 15 -2.75 -7.75 -11.62
N ASP A 16 -3.70 -8.67 -11.61
CA ASP A 16 -4.91 -8.57 -10.82
C ASP A 16 -4.82 -9.46 -9.59
N LEU A 17 -5.34 -8.96 -8.48
CA LEU A 17 -5.59 -9.73 -7.27
C LEU A 17 -7.08 -9.83 -7.08
N GLU A 18 -7.51 -10.96 -6.52
CA GLU A 18 -8.89 -11.18 -6.20
C GLU A 18 -9.01 -11.71 -4.78
N ALA A 19 -9.95 -11.15 -4.02
CA ALA A 19 -10.28 -11.59 -2.69
C ALA A 19 -11.55 -12.43 -2.75
N ARG A 20 -11.47 -13.65 -2.23
CA ARG A 20 -12.61 -14.57 -2.07
C ARG A 20 -12.58 -15.19 -0.68
N TYR A 21 -13.76 -15.58 -0.20
CA TYR A 21 -13.86 -16.42 0.98
C TYR A 21 -13.24 -17.80 0.71
N ALA A 22 -12.28 -18.20 1.53
CA ALA A 22 -11.55 -19.45 1.36
C ALA A 22 -12.42 -20.71 1.51
N LYS A 23 -13.51 -20.61 2.29
CA LYS A 23 -14.47 -21.70 2.54
C LYS A 23 -15.89 -21.22 2.24
N PRO A 24 -16.34 -21.31 0.98
CA PRO A 24 -17.68 -20.87 0.60
C PRO A 24 -18.80 -21.60 1.36
N ASP A 25 -18.59 -22.86 1.74
CA ASP A 25 -19.61 -23.69 2.41
C ASP A 25 -19.97 -23.23 3.82
N LEU A 26 -19.12 -22.41 4.44
CA LEU A 26 -19.38 -21.82 5.76
C LEU A 26 -20.17 -20.50 5.67
N LEU A 27 -20.41 -19.98 4.45
CA LEU A 27 -21.20 -18.77 4.27
C LEU A 27 -22.69 -19.10 4.46
N PRO A 28 -23.46 -18.21 5.12
CA PRO A 28 -24.89 -18.43 5.26
C PRO A 28 -25.58 -18.36 3.89
N GLY A 29 -26.26 -19.45 3.50
CA GLY A 29 -27.02 -19.51 2.25
C GLY A 29 -26.14 -19.62 0.99
N LYS A 30 -26.58 -19.01 -0.12
CA LYS A 30 -25.87 -18.99 -1.42
C LYS A 30 -25.27 -17.62 -1.71
N ILE A 31 -24.51 -17.08 -0.75
CA ILE A 31 -23.83 -15.80 -0.92
C ILE A 31 -22.66 -15.98 -1.89
N ASN A 32 -22.47 -14.99 -2.77
CA ASN A 32 -21.33 -14.98 -3.67
C ASN A 32 -20.03 -14.90 -2.84
N PRO A 33 -19.10 -15.87 -2.96
CA PRO A 33 -17.87 -15.88 -2.18
C PRO A 33 -16.87 -14.77 -2.60
N TRP A 34 -17.17 -14.01 -3.65
CA TRP A 34 -16.34 -12.91 -4.13
C TRP A 34 -16.45 -11.66 -3.26
N ILE A 35 -15.31 -11.09 -2.88
CA ILE A 35 -15.21 -9.89 -2.02
C ILE A 35 -14.83 -8.67 -2.85
N GLY A 36 -13.87 -8.82 -3.77
CA GLY A 36 -13.38 -7.71 -4.58
C GLY A 36 -12.22 -8.11 -5.48
N ARG A 37 -11.98 -7.32 -6.53
CA ARG A 37 -10.83 -7.44 -7.44
C ARG A 37 -10.00 -6.17 -7.37
N PHE A 38 -8.68 -6.30 -7.39
CA PHE A 38 -7.76 -5.17 -7.32
C PHE A 38 -6.73 -5.30 -8.45
N SER A 39 -6.69 -4.32 -9.33
CA SER A 39 -5.75 -4.29 -10.45
C SER A 39 -4.56 -3.42 -10.10
N VAL A 40 -3.36 -4.00 -10.16
CA VAL A 40 -2.09 -3.31 -9.91
C VAL A 40 -1.48 -2.92 -11.24
N LYS A 41 -1.46 -1.62 -11.52
CA LYS A 41 -0.90 -1.02 -12.73
C LYS A 41 0.45 -0.36 -12.43
N GLY A 42 1.27 -0.20 -13.47
CA GLY A 42 2.60 0.42 -13.35
C GLY A 42 3.73 -0.55 -12.99
N VAL A 43 3.47 -1.86 -12.99
CA VAL A 43 4.52 -2.88 -12.88
C VAL A 43 5.25 -2.98 -14.22
N LYS A 44 6.55 -2.74 -14.20
CA LYS A 44 7.44 -2.88 -15.35
C LYS A 44 8.60 -3.79 -14.97
N ALA A 45 9.13 -4.55 -15.92
CA ALA A 45 10.39 -5.25 -15.74
C ALA A 45 11.51 -4.22 -15.52
N ASP A 46 12.44 -4.54 -14.63
CA ASP A 46 13.61 -3.71 -14.36
C ASP A 46 14.51 -3.65 -15.63
N GLU A 47 15.48 -2.72 -15.68
CA GLU A 47 16.41 -2.53 -16.82
C GLU A 47 17.17 -3.82 -17.22
N LYS A 48 17.27 -4.76 -16.28
CA LYS A 48 17.91 -6.08 -16.46
C LYS A 48 16.92 -7.22 -16.78
N ASP A 49 15.66 -6.89 -17.10
CA ASP A 49 14.57 -7.85 -17.25
C ASP A 49 14.39 -8.77 -16.02
N ASP A 50 14.64 -8.24 -14.82
CA ASP A 50 14.41 -8.96 -13.55
C ASP A 50 13.01 -8.66 -12.99
N PHE A 51 12.57 -9.48 -12.03
CA PHE A 51 11.26 -9.32 -11.38
C PHE A 51 11.22 -8.06 -10.52
N MET A 52 10.20 -7.23 -10.74
CA MET A 52 9.89 -6.12 -9.85
C MET A 52 9.30 -6.66 -8.53
N VAL A 53 9.87 -6.25 -7.39
CA VAL A 53 9.37 -6.63 -6.06
C VAL A 53 8.29 -5.64 -5.64
N CYS A 54 7.03 -6.00 -5.86
CA CYS A 54 5.87 -5.21 -5.47
C CYS A 54 5.40 -5.59 -4.06
N LYS A 55 5.40 -4.64 -3.13
CA LYS A 55 4.82 -4.78 -1.78
C LYS A 55 3.47 -4.06 -1.73
N LEU A 56 2.43 -4.80 -1.39
CA LEU A 56 1.06 -4.31 -1.27
C LEU A 56 0.59 -4.36 0.18
N LYS A 57 0.02 -3.27 0.68
CA LYS A 57 -0.54 -3.16 2.03
C LYS A 57 -2.05 -3.41 1.97
N ALA A 58 -2.47 -4.62 2.30
CA ALA A 58 -3.88 -4.97 2.44
C ALA A 58 -4.35 -4.70 3.88
N ARG A 59 -5.46 -3.99 4.04
CA ARG A 59 -6.03 -3.63 5.34
C ARG A 59 -7.51 -4.01 5.42
N LEU A 60 -7.87 -4.76 6.46
CA LEU A 60 -9.23 -4.93 6.91
C LEU A 60 -9.57 -3.79 7.88
N ASN A 61 -10.59 -3.00 7.56
CA ASN A 61 -11.03 -1.89 8.40
C ASN A 61 -11.82 -2.36 9.62
N LEU A 62 -12.10 -1.45 10.57
CA LEU A 62 -12.94 -1.74 11.74
C LEU A 62 -14.33 -2.27 11.34
N HIS A 63 -14.86 -1.77 10.23
CA HIS A 63 -16.14 -2.18 9.63
C HIS A 63 -16.08 -3.53 8.90
N GLY A 64 -14.94 -4.24 8.89
CA GLY A 64 -14.81 -5.54 8.21
C GLY A 64 -14.67 -5.46 6.68
N ILE A 65 -14.41 -4.27 6.14
CA ILE A 65 -14.20 -4.06 4.70
C ILE A 65 -12.73 -4.22 4.37
N LEU A 66 -12.42 -5.02 3.35
CA LEU A 66 -11.06 -5.25 2.84
C LEU A 66 -10.70 -4.16 1.83
N ASN A 67 -9.67 -3.38 2.15
CA ASN A 67 -9.10 -2.36 1.27
C ASN A 67 -7.63 -2.67 0.96
N LEU A 68 -7.18 -2.30 -0.22
CA LEU A 68 -5.76 -2.20 -0.57
C LEU A 68 -5.35 -0.73 -0.46
N GLU A 69 -4.60 -0.40 0.59
CA GLU A 69 -4.32 0.99 0.96
C GLU A 69 -3.20 1.59 0.10
N SER A 70 -2.11 0.86 -0.07
CA SER A 70 -0.98 1.31 -0.88
C SER A 70 -0.21 0.14 -1.48
N GLY A 71 0.41 0.42 -2.62
CA GLY A 71 1.32 -0.49 -3.29
C GLY A 71 2.58 0.26 -3.64
N TYR A 72 3.73 -0.35 -3.39
CA TYR A 72 5.02 0.23 -3.77
C TYR A 72 5.96 -0.86 -4.26
N TYR A 73 6.89 -0.49 -5.11
CA TYR A 73 7.91 -1.40 -5.58
C TYR A 73 9.28 -1.03 -5.02
N VAL A 74 10.11 -2.05 -4.90
CA VAL A 74 11.44 -1.96 -4.35
C VAL A 74 12.41 -2.56 -5.35
N GLU A 75 13.51 -1.86 -5.61
CA GLU A 75 14.60 -2.33 -6.44
C GLU A 75 15.87 -2.44 -5.60
N ASP A 76 16.69 -3.44 -5.92
CA ASP A 76 17.97 -3.65 -5.28
C ASP A 76 19.01 -2.72 -5.93
N VAL A 77 19.31 -1.61 -5.25
CA VAL A 77 20.39 -0.71 -5.67
C VAL A 77 21.66 -1.17 -4.95
N GLU A 78 22.72 -1.47 -5.70
CA GLU A 78 24.05 -1.69 -5.15
C GLU A 78 24.61 -0.34 -4.68
N VAL A 79 24.69 -0.15 -3.36
CA VAL A 79 25.30 1.03 -2.75
C VAL A 79 26.66 0.60 -2.19
N GLU A 80 27.74 1.21 -2.68
CA GLU A 80 29.08 1.05 -2.11
C GLU A 80 29.19 1.97 -0.88
N GLU A 81 29.09 1.40 0.33
CA GLU A 81 29.50 2.07 1.56
C GLU A 81 30.97 1.74 1.86
N PRO A 82 31.82 2.72 2.22
CA PRO A 82 33.13 2.45 2.78
C PRO A 82 32.98 1.93 4.22
N GLU A 83 33.56 0.77 4.54
CA GLU A 83 33.64 0.24 5.90
C GLU A 83 34.31 1.27 6.82
N GLN A 84 33.56 1.84 7.78
CA GLN A 84 34.18 2.43 8.97
C GLN A 84 34.44 1.30 9.95
N GLU A 85 35.73 0.94 9.98
CA GLU A 85 36.47 0.12 10.93
C GLU A 85 35.69 -0.31 12.18
N ALA A 86 35.54 -1.62 12.32
CA ALA A 86 35.24 -2.24 13.59
C ALA A 86 36.24 -1.74 14.64
N LYS A 87 35.75 -0.94 15.60
CA LYS A 87 36.47 -0.70 16.85
C LYS A 87 36.77 -2.05 17.49
N LYS A 88 38.03 -2.46 17.43
CA LYS A 88 38.57 -3.56 18.22
C LYS A 88 38.57 -3.12 19.69
N ASP A 89 37.61 -3.59 20.45
CA ASP A 89 37.71 -3.63 21.91
C ASP A 89 38.36 -4.97 22.33
N GLY A 90 39.41 -4.87 23.14
CA GLY A 90 39.70 -5.82 24.21
C GLY A 90 40.66 -6.99 23.95
N ASP A 91 41.83 -6.88 24.59
CA ASP A 91 42.67 -7.96 25.16
C ASP A 91 43.45 -8.93 24.24
N ALA A 92 44.78 -8.74 24.22
CA ALA A 92 45.77 -9.75 24.64
C ALA A 92 47.20 -9.16 24.59
N MET A 93 48.01 -9.53 25.58
CA MET A 93 49.36 -9.06 25.86
C MET A 93 50.42 -9.43 24.81
N GLU A 94 51.58 -8.78 24.99
CA GLU A 94 52.97 -9.27 24.84
C GLU A 94 53.88 -8.61 23.78
N THR A 95 55.13 -8.56 24.22
CA THR A 95 56.29 -7.73 23.94
C THR A 95 57.02 -7.94 22.60
N ASP A 96 57.77 -6.89 22.24
CA ASP A 96 59.13 -6.89 21.62
C ASP A 96 59.29 -6.55 20.11
N GLN A 97 59.80 -5.32 19.90
CA GLN A 97 60.73 -4.80 18.87
C GLN A 97 60.36 -4.61 17.37
N PRO A 98 61.01 -3.61 16.70
CA PRO A 98 60.46 -2.87 15.56
C PRO A 98 61.13 -3.25 14.23
N ASN A 99 60.36 -3.37 13.13
CA ASN A 99 60.90 -3.10 11.80
C ASN A 99 59.83 -2.98 10.70
N GLY A 100 59.98 -1.95 9.86
CA GLY A 100 59.75 -2.05 8.42
C GLY A 100 58.32 -1.92 7.87
N SER A 101 58.03 -0.71 7.37
CA SER A 101 57.22 -0.45 6.17
C SER A 101 55.72 -0.79 6.22
N ALA A 102 54.92 0.16 6.72
CA ALA A 102 53.47 0.16 6.54
C ALA A 102 53.08 0.88 5.23
N GLU A 103 52.89 0.11 4.15
CA GLU A 103 52.01 0.53 3.05
C GLU A 103 50.56 0.59 3.57
N PRO A 104 49.79 1.66 3.27
CA PRO A 104 48.41 1.76 3.74
C PRO A 104 47.55 0.74 2.99
N ALA A 105 47.15 -0.31 3.72
CA ALA A 105 46.20 -1.31 3.27
C ALA A 105 44.90 -0.63 2.85
N LYS A 106 44.60 -0.67 1.54
CA LYS A 106 43.36 -0.17 0.97
C LYS A 106 42.18 -0.91 1.60
N PRO A 107 41.17 -0.21 2.17
CA PRO A 107 40.02 -0.85 2.80
C PRO A 107 39.22 -1.65 1.77
N LYS A 108 38.90 -2.90 2.11
CA LYS A 108 38.12 -3.82 1.25
C LYS A 108 36.68 -3.32 1.20
N MET A 109 36.26 -2.85 0.04
CA MET A 109 34.88 -2.43 -0.24
C MET A 109 33.97 -3.65 -0.26
N ARG A 110 32.98 -3.73 0.63
CA ARG A 110 31.97 -4.80 0.63
C ARG A 110 30.71 -4.26 -0.04
N LYS A 111 30.38 -4.78 -1.24
CA LYS A 111 29.15 -4.45 -1.94
C LYS A 111 27.94 -4.95 -1.16
N VAL A 112 27.07 -4.05 -0.68
CA VAL A 112 25.81 -4.40 -0.02
C VAL A 112 24.65 -4.02 -0.94
N LYS A 113 23.78 -4.98 -1.25
CA LYS A 113 22.53 -4.74 -1.98
C LYS A 113 21.51 -4.14 -1.01
N LYS A 114 21.10 -2.89 -1.23
CA LYS A 114 20.09 -2.22 -0.40
C LYS A 114 18.79 -2.13 -1.18
N GLN A 115 17.72 -2.69 -0.60
CA GLN A 115 16.36 -2.55 -1.14
C GLN A 115 15.87 -1.11 -0.92
N VAL A 116 15.70 -0.33 -1.99
CA VAL A 116 15.21 1.05 -1.91
C VAL A 116 13.82 1.15 -2.55
N ARG A 117 12.89 1.81 -1.85
CA ARG A 117 11.54 2.10 -2.37
C ARG A 117 11.66 3.12 -3.49
N LYS A 118 11.47 2.71 -4.74
CA LYS A 118 11.61 3.60 -5.91
C LYS A 118 10.32 4.32 -6.30
N GLY A 119 9.15 3.74 -6.03
CA GLY A 119 7.89 4.37 -6.41
C GLY A 119 6.63 3.71 -5.89
N GLU A 120 5.52 4.39 -6.10
CA GLU A 120 4.17 3.92 -5.78
C GLU A 120 3.52 3.29 -7.02
N LEU A 121 2.72 2.25 -6.78
CA LEU A 121 1.98 1.55 -7.83
C LEU A 121 0.55 2.07 -7.88
N GLN A 122 0.01 2.22 -9.08
CA GLN A 122 -1.37 2.61 -9.28
C GLN A 122 -2.28 1.42 -8.98
N LEU A 123 -3.15 1.57 -7.98
CA LEU A 123 -4.11 0.55 -7.57
C LEU A 123 -5.50 0.94 -8.01
N VAL A 124 -6.19 0.04 -8.72
CA VAL A 124 -7.61 0.20 -9.06
C VAL A 124 -8.40 -0.85 -8.29
N SER A 125 -9.30 -0.42 -7.41
CA SER A 125 -10.17 -1.30 -6.63
C SER A 125 -11.52 -1.48 -7.31
N GLY A 126 -11.84 -2.70 -7.73
CA GLY A 126 -13.20 -3.13 -8.10
C GLY A 126 -13.84 -3.86 -6.92
N THR A 127 -14.51 -3.12 -6.05
CA THR A 127 -15.30 -3.69 -4.95
C THR A 127 -16.79 -3.58 -5.25
N SER A 128 -17.66 -4.07 -4.36
CA SER A 128 -19.11 -3.88 -4.47
C SER A 128 -19.58 -2.45 -4.17
N SER A 129 -18.66 -1.51 -3.91
CA SER A 129 -18.99 -0.11 -3.69
C SER A 129 -19.46 0.55 -4.99
N MET A 130 -20.39 1.49 -4.89
CA MET A 130 -20.73 2.40 -5.98
C MET A 130 -19.52 3.20 -6.43
N ASP A 131 -19.45 3.45 -7.73
CA ASP A 131 -18.48 4.34 -8.35
C ASP A 131 -18.71 5.79 -7.90
N GLU A 132 -17.67 6.60 -8.05
CA GLU A 132 -17.71 8.00 -7.62
C GLU A 132 -18.72 8.83 -8.41
N ALA A 133 -18.88 8.56 -9.71
CA ALA A 133 -19.85 9.26 -10.54
C ALA A 133 -21.30 8.96 -10.12
N ALA A 134 -21.65 7.69 -9.89
CA ALA A 134 -22.97 7.35 -9.36
C ALA A 134 -23.23 7.93 -7.97
N LYS A 135 -22.22 7.98 -7.09
CA LYS A 135 -22.38 8.62 -5.77
C LYS A 135 -22.69 10.11 -5.88
N THR A 136 -21.98 10.82 -6.75
CA THR A 136 -22.23 12.26 -6.99
C THR A 136 -23.63 12.46 -7.54
N GLN A 137 -24.04 11.68 -8.54
CA GLN A 137 -25.38 11.78 -9.13
C GLN A 137 -26.49 11.52 -8.09
N MET A 138 -26.35 10.46 -7.29
CA MET A 138 -27.35 10.15 -6.25
C MET A 138 -27.38 11.22 -5.15
N GLY A 139 -26.23 11.79 -4.78
CA GLY A 139 -26.15 12.89 -3.83
C GLY A 139 -26.78 14.18 -4.36
N GLU A 140 -26.64 14.48 -5.66
CA GLU A 140 -27.32 15.61 -6.29
C GLU A 140 -28.84 15.42 -6.29
N LEU A 141 -29.32 14.21 -6.58
CA LEU A 141 -30.75 13.88 -6.53
C LEU A 141 -31.31 13.99 -5.11
N GLU A 142 -30.59 13.49 -4.11
CA GLU A 142 -31.00 13.60 -2.71
C GLU A 142 -31.05 15.07 -2.26
N ASN A 143 -30.04 15.87 -2.63
CA ASN A 143 -30.03 17.30 -2.33
C ASN A 143 -31.19 18.05 -3.02
N ALA A 144 -31.55 17.66 -4.25
CA ALA A 144 -32.67 18.25 -4.96
C ALA A 144 -34.01 17.96 -4.25
N MET A 145 -34.24 16.70 -3.86
CA MET A 145 -35.44 16.31 -3.10
C MET A 145 -35.48 17.01 -1.74
N TYR A 146 -34.35 17.10 -1.04
CA TYR A 146 -34.27 17.81 0.23
C TYR A 146 -34.60 19.31 0.10
N MET A 147 -34.12 19.97 -0.96
CA MET A 147 -34.44 21.38 -1.20
C MET A 147 -35.92 21.60 -1.51
N GLU A 148 -36.55 20.67 -2.23
CA GLU A 148 -37.99 20.70 -2.50
C GLU A 148 -38.80 20.56 -1.21
N ASP A 149 -38.52 19.53 -0.40
CA ASP A 149 -39.19 19.31 0.89
C ASP A 149 -39.02 20.51 1.83
N LYS A 150 -37.81 21.09 1.87
CA LYS A 150 -37.52 22.30 2.64
C LYS A 150 -38.35 23.48 2.15
N LEU A 151 -38.46 23.70 0.84
CA LEU A 151 -39.24 24.81 0.29
C LEU A 151 -40.73 24.66 0.60
N VAL A 152 -41.27 23.43 0.51
CA VAL A 152 -42.66 23.14 0.88
C VAL A 152 -42.88 23.46 2.36
N THR A 153 -42.02 22.96 3.24
CA THR A 153 -42.10 23.23 4.69
C THR A 153 -42.02 24.72 5.00
N ASP A 154 -41.04 25.44 4.44
CA ASP A 154 -40.88 26.89 4.62
C ASP A 154 -42.11 27.68 4.09
N THR A 155 -42.80 27.15 3.08
CA THR A 155 -44.01 27.77 2.51
C THR A 155 -45.23 27.52 3.38
N GLU A 156 -45.37 26.30 3.92
CA GLU A 156 -46.42 25.93 4.87
C GLU A 156 -46.30 26.74 6.16
N ASP A 157 -45.08 26.88 6.70
CA ASP A 157 -44.83 27.66 7.92
C ASP A 157 -45.20 29.13 7.73
N LYS A 158 -44.76 29.76 6.63
CA LYS A 158 -45.11 31.15 6.31
C LYS A 158 -46.61 31.36 6.09
N LYS A 159 -47.29 30.37 5.50
CA LYS A 159 -48.73 30.42 5.32
C LYS A 159 -49.44 30.38 6.68
N ASN A 160 -49.02 29.49 7.57
CA ASN A 160 -49.55 29.40 8.93
C ASN A 160 -49.28 30.67 9.74
N GLU A 161 -48.09 31.27 9.63
CA GLU A 161 -47.76 32.56 10.27
C GLU A 161 -48.64 33.71 9.78
N LEU A 162 -49.06 33.69 8.51
CA LEU A 162 -49.95 34.71 7.95
C LEU A 162 -51.42 34.51 8.36
N GLU A 163 -51.84 33.26 8.60
CA GLU A 163 -53.22 32.91 8.98
C GLU A 163 -53.50 33.05 10.48
N ALA A 164 -52.47 33.18 11.32
CA ALA A 164 -52.55 33.36 12.78
C ALA A 164 -52.65 34.83 13.21
#